data_AF-A0A1H3X3V0-F1
#
_entry.id   AF-A0A1H3X3V0-F1
#
_cell.length_a   1.000
_cell.length_b   1.000
_cell.length_c   1.000
_cell.angle_alpha   90.00
_cell.angle_beta   90.00
_cell.angle_gamma   90.00
#
_symmetry.space_group_name_H-M   'P 1'
#
loop_
_entity.id
_entity.type
_entity.pdbx_description
1 polymer ?
#
loop_
_entity_poly.entity_id
_entity_poly.type
_entity_poly.pdbx_seq_one_letter_code
_entity_poly.pdbx_strand_id
1 'polypeptide(L)'
;MAGLDTRGLADGFMRGFSFVDRYYDKEEQKQRQQTLDDENRQYRKQEFGLRMDQFEDRTTRLDRQEERQTKLDAENADYRGRMLGLQEAQGQRSAEALRMQKEEQQRKRDLERIGSIYQRLAIGGDVGDDEMGVFENQSYQHLSPLHLANPAVGQSIQYLTDAANKGDLNNDDSVLKFANNPEALEAFNTLYATQINKGEGGKKRIAAVLPGFEPGTLVFDLQVEPENGKPYRAPMTVGRDSKGLDVMQVSLGDIAEQLAGYQQMAQITNTEEFRGRVKQYGKLHGWLPAGTSEWARLNDDAIYNKSDGQVRDLGGTPGGGKATTKQREYQEMLELGVPDSVARGVAYGTHKLISDPDSGSRVLVDIASGDVVGSFKPVDPNNEFGAVEWVSNVQQNNSQQGQPNPQQTAPAVDLYLNKFGFGR
;
A
#
# COMPACT_ATOMS: atom_id res chain seq x y z
N MET A 1 22.99 74.32 11.06
CA MET A 1 24.36 73.87 10.78
C MET A 1 24.43 73.65 9.28
N ALA A 2 24.96 74.62 8.53
CA ALA A 2 26.39 74.81 8.26
C ALA A 2 26.93 73.60 7.47
N GLY A 3 27.44 73.74 6.24
CA GLY A 3 27.69 74.91 5.42
C GLY A 3 28.77 74.59 4.39
N LEU A 4 28.76 75.35 3.29
CA LEU A 4 29.88 75.63 2.37
C LEU A 4 30.49 74.45 1.58
N ASP A 5 30.99 74.60 0.36
CA ASP A 5 31.56 75.80 -0.23
C ASP A 5 31.36 75.88 -1.75
N THR A 6 31.12 77.10 -2.18
CA THR A 6 31.15 77.67 -3.52
C THR A 6 32.59 78.05 -3.87
N ARG A 7 33.13 77.64 -5.03
CA ARG A 7 34.22 78.39 -5.69
C ARG A 7 34.41 77.99 -7.15
N GLY A 8 34.05 78.95 -8.02
CA GLY A 8 34.42 79.07 -9.45
C GLY A 8 33.41 78.41 -10.40
N LEU A 9 32.31 79.01 -10.87
CA LEU A 9 32.05 80.38 -11.35
C LEU A 9 33.13 80.93 -12.29
N ALA A 10 32.77 80.92 -13.58
CA ALA A 10 33.05 81.98 -14.54
C ALA A 10 34.52 82.32 -14.82
N ASP A 11 35.08 81.73 -15.88
CA ASP A 11 35.96 82.53 -16.76
C ASP A 11 36.06 81.91 -18.17
N GLY A 12 35.73 82.67 -19.21
CA GLY A 12 36.17 82.34 -20.57
C GLY A 12 35.15 82.41 -21.71
N PHE A 13 33.91 82.84 -21.48
CA PHE A 13 32.94 83.16 -22.55
C PHE A 13 32.71 84.67 -22.60
N MET A 14 33.69 85.45 -23.09
CA MET A 14 33.56 86.82 -23.65
C MET A 14 34.95 87.43 -23.89
N ARG A 15 35.34 87.64 -25.16
CA ARG A 15 36.00 88.86 -25.66
C ARG A 15 36.27 88.77 -27.17
N GLY A 16 35.33 89.35 -27.93
CA GLY A 16 35.60 89.89 -29.25
C GLY A 16 36.23 91.28 -29.17
N PHE A 17 36.58 91.79 -30.36
CA PHE A 17 37.17 93.09 -30.72
C PHE A 17 38.70 93.18 -30.78
N SER A 18 39.22 93.07 -32.00
CA SER A 18 40.12 94.09 -32.55
C SER A 18 39.91 94.19 -34.06
N PHE A 19 39.21 95.25 -34.47
CA PHE A 19 39.17 95.75 -35.84
C PHE A 19 39.94 97.08 -35.86
N VAL A 20 40.60 97.36 -36.97
CA VAL A 20 41.41 98.54 -37.31
C VAL A 20 42.89 98.45 -36.92
N ASP A 21 43.69 97.85 -37.81
CA ASP A 21 44.86 98.55 -38.37
C ASP A 21 45.18 97.96 -39.75
N ARG A 22 44.53 98.52 -40.78
CA ARG A 22 45.06 98.54 -42.14
C ARG A 22 45.51 99.97 -42.37
N TYR A 23 46.81 100.22 -42.58
CA TYR A 23 47.18 101.16 -43.64
C TYR A 23 48.65 101.18 -44.15
N TYR A 24 49.60 100.33 -43.75
CA TYR A 24 50.99 100.49 -44.28
C TYR A 24 51.78 99.35 -44.93
N ASP A 25 51.33 98.09 -45.00
CA ASP A 25 52.22 97.03 -45.52
C ASP A 25 51.76 96.37 -46.83
N LYS A 26 51.61 97.17 -47.89
CA LYS A 26 51.17 96.66 -49.21
C LYS A 26 52.28 96.39 -50.23
N GLU A 27 53.57 96.61 -49.90
CA GLU A 27 54.68 96.33 -50.83
C GLU A 27 55.63 95.20 -50.40
N GLU A 28 55.64 94.76 -49.14
CA GLU A 28 56.48 93.62 -48.68
C GLU A 28 55.77 92.25 -48.70
N GLN A 29 54.47 92.20 -49.04
CA GLN A 29 53.65 90.97 -49.00
C GLN A 29 53.92 89.99 -50.15
N LYS A 30 54.39 90.43 -51.32
CA LYS A 30 54.51 89.54 -52.49
C LYS A 30 55.64 88.52 -52.40
N GLN A 31 56.72 88.81 -51.66
CA GLN A 31 57.85 87.89 -51.54
C GLN A 31 57.71 86.89 -50.37
N ARG A 32 57.01 87.27 -49.28
CA ARG A 32 56.66 86.32 -48.21
C ARG A 32 55.56 85.34 -48.60
N GLN A 33 54.71 85.68 -49.57
CA GLN A 33 53.55 84.85 -49.95
C GLN A 33 53.96 83.52 -50.62
N GLN A 34 55.08 83.48 -51.36
CA GLN A 34 55.57 82.25 -51.97
C GLN A 34 56.21 81.29 -50.96
N THR A 35 57.01 81.81 -50.02
CA THR A 35 57.59 81.01 -48.93
C THR A 35 56.52 80.53 -47.95
N LEU A 36 55.52 81.37 -47.65
CA LEU A 36 54.36 81.00 -46.85
C LEU A 36 53.48 79.96 -47.54
N ASP A 37 53.34 79.95 -48.87
CA ASP A 37 52.53 78.96 -49.57
C ASP A 37 53.15 77.56 -49.53
N ASP A 38 54.48 77.46 -49.59
CA ASP A 38 55.19 76.18 -49.45
C ASP A 38 55.21 75.68 -48.01
N GLU A 39 55.43 76.55 -47.02
CA GLU A 39 55.26 76.20 -45.60
C GLU A 39 53.80 75.83 -45.28
N ASN A 40 52.82 76.57 -45.81
CA ASN A 40 51.39 76.27 -45.63
C ASN A 40 50.98 74.94 -46.26
N ARG A 41 51.64 74.50 -47.34
CA ARG A 41 51.39 73.15 -47.90
C ARG A 41 51.93 72.05 -46.99
N GLN A 42 53.10 72.25 -46.38
CA GLN A 42 53.62 71.30 -45.39
C GLN A 42 52.79 71.30 -44.11
N TYR A 43 52.43 72.48 -43.60
CA TYR A 43 51.54 72.61 -42.43
C TYR A 43 50.17 71.99 -42.70
N ARG A 44 49.56 72.21 -43.87
CA ARG A 44 48.28 71.55 -44.22
C ARG A 44 48.40 70.03 -44.29
N LYS A 45 49.54 69.49 -44.75
CA LYS A 45 49.77 68.03 -44.75
C LYS A 45 49.93 67.48 -43.33
N GLN A 46 50.65 68.18 -42.46
CA GLN A 46 50.77 67.79 -41.04
C GLN A 46 49.44 67.94 -40.29
N GLU A 47 48.70 69.03 -40.50
CA GLU A 47 47.37 69.23 -39.92
C GLU A 47 46.38 68.17 -40.43
N PHE A 48 46.43 67.81 -41.71
CA PHE A 48 45.59 66.75 -42.26
C PHE A 48 45.96 65.38 -41.67
N GLY A 49 47.25 65.09 -41.50
CA GLY A 49 47.72 63.88 -40.80
C GLY A 49 47.21 63.82 -39.36
N LEU A 50 47.43 64.88 -38.58
CA LEU A 50 46.95 64.98 -37.20
C LEU A 50 45.42 64.91 -37.10
N ARG A 51 44.69 65.45 -38.08
CA ARG A 51 43.23 65.39 -38.13
C ARG A 51 42.73 64.00 -38.50
N MET A 52 43.43 63.28 -39.37
CA MET A 52 43.13 61.89 -39.69
C MET A 52 43.41 60.99 -38.50
N ASP A 53 44.56 61.16 -37.83
CA ASP A 53 44.89 60.42 -36.60
C ASP A 53 43.83 60.66 -35.50
N GLN A 54 43.38 61.91 -35.32
CA GLN A 54 42.29 62.24 -34.38
C GLN A 54 40.94 61.61 -34.77
N PHE A 55 40.68 61.44 -36.07
CA PHE A 55 39.46 60.81 -36.55
C PHE A 55 39.51 59.31 -36.33
N GLU A 56 40.64 58.68 -36.62
CA GLU A 56 40.90 57.25 -36.40
C GLU A 56 40.88 56.89 -34.91
N ASP A 57 41.44 57.75 -34.05
CA ASP A 57 41.33 57.61 -32.59
C ASP A 57 39.88 57.73 -32.11
N ARG A 58 39.09 58.60 -32.74
CA ARG A 58 37.69 58.81 -32.38
C ARG A 58 36.81 57.63 -32.83
N THR A 59 37.01 57.09 -34.02
CA THR A 59 36.32 55.87 -34.49
C THR A 59 36.70 54.67 -33.63
N THR A 60 38.00 54.48 -33.36
CA THR A 60 38.47 53.38 -32.49
C THR A 60 37.88 53.45 -31.07
N ARG A 61 37.66 54.67 -30.53
CA ARG A 61 37.01 54.85 -29.23
C ARG A 61 35.52 54.51 -29.26
N LEU A 62 34.82 54.84 -30.35
CA LEU A 62 33.41 54.51 -30.53
C LEU A 62 33.23 53.00 -30.69
N ASP A 63 34.04 52.35 -31.51
CA ASP A 63 34.01 50.89 -31.69
C ASP A 63 34.26 50.16 -30.36
N ARG A 64 35.25 50.62 -29.58
CA ARG A 64 35.50 50.09 -28.22
C ARG A 64 34.40 50.41 -27.20
N GLN A 65 33.56 51.41 -27.44
CA GLN A 65 32.39 51.69 -26.61
C GLN A 65 31.24 50.78 -26.99
N GLU A 66 30.97 50.59 -28.28
CA GLU A 66 29.95 49.67 -28.78
C GLU A 66 30.27 48.21 -28.42
N GLU A 67 31.52 47.78 -28.55
CA GLU A 67 31.95 46.45 -28.09
C GLU A 67 31.76 46.25 -26.58
N ARG A 68 31.94 47.31 -25.79
CA ARG A 68 31.68 47.24 -24.34
C ARG A 68 30.20 47.17 -24.04
N GLN A 69 29.39 47.93 -24.76
CA GLN A 69 27.95 47.94 -24.57
C GLN A 69 27.31 46.61 -24.99
N THR A 70 27.71 46.06 -26.14
CA THR A 70 27.25 44.73 -26.59
C THR A 70 27.68 43.61 -25.64
N LYS A 71 28.90 43.67 -25.07
CA LYS A 71 29.33 42.71 -24.05
C LYS A 71 28.49 42.80 -22.77
N LEU A 72 28.19 44.01 -22.30
CA LEU A 72 27.33 44.22 -21.13
C LEU A 72 25.89 43.75 -21.38
N ASP A 73 25.35 43.99 -22.57
CA ASP A 73 24.02 43.53 -22.94
C ASP A 73 23.95 41.99 -23.05
N ALA A 74 24.99 41.36 -23.60
CA ALA A 74 25.12 39.91 -23.63
C ALA A 74 25.23 39.30 -22.22
N GLU A 75 26.03 39.91 -21.34
CA GLU A 75 26.17 39.47 -19.95
C GLU A 75 24.87 39.67 -19.15
N ASN A 76 24.17 40.80 -19.37
CA ASN A 76 22.87 41.06 -18.76
C ASN A 76 21.80 40.09 -19.24
N ALA A 77 21.80 39.73 -20.52
CA ALA A 77 20.88 38.74 -21.08
C ALA A 77 21.13 37.35 -20.48
N ASP A 78 22.40 36.95 -20.36
CA ASP A 78 22.80 35.69 -19.74
C ASP A 78 22.44 35.64 -18.24
N TYR A 79 22.68 36.74 -17.51
CA TYR A 79 22.27 36.87 -16.10
C TYR A 79 20.75 36.72 -15.92
N ARG A 80 19.95 37.38 -16.76
CA ARG A 80 18.48 37.22 -16.74
C ARG A 80 18.06 35.79 -17.06
N GLY A 81 18.70 35.15 -18.03
CA GLY A 81 18.46 33.74 -18.37
C GLY A 81 18.73 32.82 -17.18
N ARG A 82 19.87 33.00 -16.49
CA ARG A 82 20.21 32.24 -15.28
C ARG A 82 19.23 32.47 -14.14
N MET A 83 18.79 33.71 -13.93
CA MET A 83 17.79 34.04 -12.90
C MET A 83 16.42 33.41 -13.18
N LEU A 84 15.95 33.46 -14.44
CA LEU A 84 14.72 32.78 -14.85
C LEU A 84 14.81 31.26 -14.66
N GLY A 85 15.94 30.65 -15.07
CA GLY A 85 16.16 29.22 -14.87
C GLY A 85 16.17 28.79 -13.40
N LEU A 86 16.74 29.61 -12.51
CA LEU A 86 16.69 29.37 -11.06
C LEU A 86 15.26 29.47 -10.51
N GLN A 87 14.48 30.45 -10.97
CA GLN A 87 13.09 30.61 -10.56
C GLN A 87 12.22 29.43 -11.01
N GLU A 88 12.40 28.95 -12.24
CA GLU A 88 11.72 27.76 -12.75
C GLU A 88 12.12 26.51 -11.97
N ALA A 89 13.41 26.32 -11.70
CA ALA A 89 13.90 25.19 -10.91
C ALA A 89 13.36 25.22 -9.46
N GLN A 90 13.26 26.39 -8.83
CA GLN A 90 12.60 26.53 -7.53
C GLN A 90 11.11 26.20 -7.59
N GLY A 91 10.43 26.66 -8.64
CA GLY A 91 9.02 26.33 -8.90
C GLY A 91 8.80 24.82 -8.98
N GLN A 92 9.61 24.12 -9.79
CA GLN A 92 9.54 22.66 -9.93
C GLN A 92 9.78 21.94 -8.61
N ARG A 93 10.81 22.32 -7.85
CA ARG A 93 11.09 21.72 -6.52
C ARG A 93 9.95 21.94 -5.54
N SER A 94 9.34 23.13 -5.53
CA SER A 94 8.20 23.42 -4.64
C SER A 94 6.95 22.62 -5.02
N ALA A 95 6.70 22.44 -6.33
CA ALA A 95 5.59 21.64 -6.82
C ALA A 95 5.78 20.14 -6.50
N GLU A 96 7.01 19.63 -6.62
CA GLU A 96 7.37 18.27 -6.25
C GLU A 96 7.24 18.04 -4.74
N ALA A 97 7.75 18.96 -3.91
CA ALA A 97 7.59 18.90 -2.47
C ALA A 97 6.10 18.90 -2.05
N LEU A 98 5.26 19.71 -2.70
CA LEU A 98 3.82 19.74 -2.44
C LEU A 98 3.14 18.44 -2.88
N ARG A 99 3.56 17.82 -3.99
CA ARG A 99 3.06 16.50 -4.41
C ARG A 99 3.39 15.43 -3.39
N MET A 100 4.65 15.33 -2.97
CA MET A 100 5.08 14.39 -1.93
C MET A 100 4.31 14.60 -0.62
N GLN A 101 4.11 15.86 -0.20
CA GLN A 101 3.34 16.17 0.99
C GLN A 101 1.87 15.72 0.87
N LYS A 102 1.24 15.94 -0.29
CA LYS A 102 -0.14 15.49 -0.53
C LYS A 102 -0.27 13.98 -0.55
N GLU A 103 0.68 13.28 -1.19
CA GLU A 103 0.73 11.82 -1.21
C GLU A 103 0.93 11.24 0.18
N GLU A 104 1.82 11.82 1.00
CA GLU A 104 2.01 11.39 2.39
C GLU A 104 0.77 11.62 3.25
N GLN A 105 0.10 12.76 3.10
CA GLN A 105 -1.17 13.02 3.79
C GLN A 105 -2.27 12.07 3.35
N GLN A 106 -2.37 11.78 2.05
CA GLN A 106 -3.32 10.80 1.54
C GLN A 106 -3.01 9.41 2.10
N ARG A 107 -1.75 9.01 2.11
CA ARG A 107 -1.30 7.74 2.71
C ARG A 107 -1.68 7.62 4.18
N LYS A 108 -1.50 8.68 4.98
CA LYS A 108 -1.90 8.69 6.40
C LYS A 108 -3.41 8.49 6.55
N ARG A 109 -4.22 9.23 5.79
CA ARG A 109 -5.69 9.08 5.79
C ARG A 109 -6.13 7.68 5.37
N ASP A 110 -5.50 7.13 4.33
CA ASP A 110 -5.81 5.78 3.84
C ASP A 110 -5.48 4.72 4.91
N LEU A 111 -4.33 4.84 5.59
CA LEU A 111 -3.94 3.93 6.67
C LEU A 111 -4.87 4.04 7.89
N GLU A 112 -5.28 5.25 8.28
CA GLU A 112 -6.30 5.45 9.33
C GLU A 112 -7.63 4.80 8.95
N ARG A 113 -8.05 4.97 7.69
CA ARG A 113 -9.26 4.35 7.15
C ARG A 113 -9.16 2.82 7.19
N ILE A 114 -8.04 2.26 6.74
CA ILE A 114 -7.77 0.82 6.82
C ILE A 114 -7.88 0.33 8.26
N GLY A 115 -7.25 1.02 9.23
CA GLY A 115 -7.35 0.69 10.64
C GLY A 115 -8.81 0.66 11.15
N SER A 116 -9.61 1.65 10.78
CA SER A 116 -11.03 1.71 11.15
C SER A 116 -11.87 0.57 10.54
N ILE A 117 -11.55 0.17 9.29
CA ILE A 117 -12.18 -0.98 8.63
C ILE A 117 -11.90 -2.26 9.43
N TYR A 118 -10.63 -2.49 9.80
CA TYR A 118 -10.26 -3.66 10.59
C TYR A 118 -10.93 -3.69 11.96
N GLN A 119 -11.03 -2.55 12.65
CA GLN A 119 -11.73 -2.44 13.92
C GLN A 119 -13.22 -2.82 13.78
N ARG A 120 -13.90 -2.30 12.74
CA ARG A 120 -15.31 -2.64 12.48
C ARG A 120 -15.48 -4.11 12.13
N LEU A 121 -14.66 -4.65 11.23
CA LEU A 121 -14.71 -6.07 10.88
C LEU A 121 -14.46 -6.96 12.11
N ALA A 122 -13.55 -6.57 13.00
CA ALA A 122 -13.27 -7.32 14.24
C ALA A 122 -14.49 -7.40 15.17
N ILE A 123 -15.24 -6.30 15.33
CA ILE A 123 -16.47 -6.27 16.15
C ILE A 123 -17.73 -6.72 15.39
N GLY A 124 -17.61 -7.09 14.12
CA GLY A 124 -18.73 -7.56 13.29
C GLY A 124 -19.60 -6.43 12.74
N GLY A 125 -19.08 -5.21 12.71
CA GLY A 125 -19.69 -4.09 12.02
C GLY A 125 -19.64 -4.27 10.51
N ASP A 126 -20.63 -3.70 9.84
CA ASP A 126 -20.65 -3.62 8.38
C ASP A 126 -19.63 -2.60 7.86
N VAL A 127 -19.13 -2.82 6.66
CA VAL A 127 -18.16 -1.93 5.99
C VAL A 127 -18.75 -1.53 4.65
N GLY A 128 -18.72 -0.24 4.32
CA GLY A 128 -19.24 0.23 3.04
C GLY A 128 -18.35 -0.18 1.86
N ASP A 129 -18.95 -0.35 0.67
CA ASP A 129 -18.21 -0.55 -0.59
C ASP A 129 -17.18 0.56 -0.83
N ASP A 130 -17.56 1.80 -0.51
CA ASP A 130 -16.71 2.98 -0.65
C ASP A 130 -15.48 2.92 0.28
N GLU A 131 -15.62 2.28 1.44
CA GLU A 131 -14.55 2.07 2.41
C GLU A 131 -13.56 1.03 1.94
N MET A 132 -14.08 -0.07 1.39
CA MET A 132 -13.26 -1.14 0.84
C MET A 132 -12.56 -0.76 -0.46
N GLY A 133 -13.04 0.27 -1.15
CA GLY A 133 -12.35 0.90 -2.27
C GLY A 133 -10.90 1.33 -1.96
N VAL A 134 -10.54 1.54 -0.68
CA VAL A 134 -9.13 1.80 -0.31
C VAL A 134 -8.20 0.65 -0.69
N PHE A 135 -8.69 -0.59 -0.69
CA PHE A 135 -7.92 -1.78 -1.03
C PHE A 135 -7.88 -2.06 -2.53
N GLU A 136 -8.69 -1.37 -3.35
CA GLU A 136 -8.56 -1.43 -4.81
C GLU A 136 -7.25 -0.77 -5.27
N ASN A 137 -6.79 0.25 -4.52
CA ASN A 137 -5.49 0.85 -4.72
C ASN A 137 -4.41 -0.22 -4.55
N GLN A 138 -3.63 -0.45 -5.61
CA GLN A 138 -2.54 -1.42 -5.64
C GLN A 138 -1.60 -1.26 -4.44
N SER A 139 -1.38 -0.04 -3.97
CA SER A 139 -0.56 0.24 -2.78
C SER A 139 -1.02 -0.50 -1.54
N TYR A 140 -2.33 -0.75 -1.35
CA TYR A 140 -2.89 -1.34 -0.13
C TYR A 140 -3.54 -2.72 -0.32
N GLN A 141 -3.53 -3.31 -1.52
CA GLN A 141 -4.10 -4.64 -1.77
C GLN A 141 -3.58 -5.72 -0.81
N HIS A 142 -2.32 -5.63 -0.40
CA HIS A 142 -1.69 -6.53 0.57
C HIS A 142 -2.26 -6.43 1.99
N LEU A 143 -2.90 -5.30 2.31
CA LEU A 143 -3.61 -5.08 3.56
C LEU A 143 -5.10 -5.39 3.42
N SER A 144 -5.55 -5.95 2.29
CA SER A 144 -6.95 -6.33 2.13
C SER A 144 -7.33 -7.40 3.15
N PRO A 145 -8.48 -7.25 3.84
CA PRO A 145 -9.03 -8.28 4.73
C PRO A 145 -9.15 -9.65 4.05
N LEU A 146 -9.47 -9.67 2.74
CA LEU A 146 -9.57 -10.92 1.97
C LEU A 146 -8.22 -11.61 1.81
N HIS A 147 -7.15 -10.84 1.60
CA HIS A 147 -5.78 -11.37 1.53
C HIS A 147 -5.36 -11.95 2.88
N LEU A 148 -5.55 -11.19 3.97
CA LEU A 148 -5.16 -11.65 5.31
C LEU A 148 -6.04 -12.80 5.84
N ALA A 149 -7.29 -12.91 5.39
CA ALA A 149 -8.17 -14.02 5.74
C ALA A 149 -7.77 -15.35 5.06
N ASN A 150 -6.85 -15.33 4.09
CA ASN A 150 -6.34 -16.54 3.45
C ASN A 150 -5.47 -17.33 4.45
N PRO A 151 -5.81 -18.61 4.76
CA PRO A 151 -5.02 -19.43 5.68
C PRO A 151 -3.54 -19.55 5.30
N ALA A 152 -3.22 -19.61 4.01
CA ALA A 152 -1.84 -19.71 3.54
C ALA A 152 -1.03 -18.44 3.86
N VAL A 153 -1.67 -17.27 3.80
CA VAL A 153 -1.05 -15.99 4.20
C VAL A 153 -0.78 -15.97 5.69
N GLY A 154 -1.74 -16.40 6.52
CA GLY A 154 -1.55 -16.52 7.97
C GLY A 154 -0.39 -17.46 8.35
N GLN A 155 -0.29 -18.61 7.70
CA GLN A 155 0.82 -19.56 7.89
C GLN A 155 2.17 -18.95 7.46
N SER A 156 2.18 -18.22 6.34
CA SER A 156 3.39 -17.55 5.84
C SER A 156 3.86 -16.44 6.78
N ILE A 157 2.94 -15.63 7.33
CA ILE A 157 3.25 -14.62 8.34
C ILE A 157 3.88 -15.29 9.55
N GLN A 158 3.26 -16.35 10.08
CA GLN A 158 3.77 -17.06 11.24
C GLN A 158 5.18 -17.64 11.00
N TYR A 159 5.39 -18.30 9.86
CA TYR A 159 6.69 -18.87 9.49
C TYR A 159 7.80 -17.81 9.43
N LEU A 160 7.54 -16.69 8.74
CA LEU A 160 8.51 -15.61 8.59
C LEU A 160 8.77 -14.87 9.91
N THR A 161 7.74 -14.67 10.73
CA THR A 161 7.88 -14.08 12.07
C THR A 161 8.71 -15.00 12.99
N ASP A 162 8.49 -16.31 12.95
CA ASP A 162 9.27 -17.26 13.76
C ASP A 162 10.75 -17.24 13.36
N ALA A 163 11.05 -17.12 12.06
CA ALA A 163 12.40 -16.93 11.56
C ALA A 163 13.03 -15.59 12.02
N ALA A 164 12.25 -14.50 11.97
CA ALA A 164 12.67 -13.20 12.49
C ALA A 164 13.04 -13.28 13.98
N ASN A 165 12.20 -13.92 14.79
CA ASN A 165 12.41 -14.08 16.23
C ASN A 165 13.61 -14.97 16.57
N LYS A 166 13.95 -15.95 15.72
CA LYS A 166 15.17 -16.77 15.83
C LYS A 166 16.43 -16.02 15.43
N GLY A 167 16.28 -14.85 14.80
CA GLY A 167 17.37 -14.03 14.29
C GLY A 167 17.85 -14.43 12.89
N ASP A 168 17.10 -15.27 12.17
CA ASP A 168 17.43 -15.66 10.80
C ASP A 168 17.31 -14.47 9.83
N LEU A 169 16.61 -13.40 10.21
CA LEU A 169 16.46 -12.15 9.44
C LEU A 169 17.35 -10.99 9.95
N ASN A 170 18.26 -11.23 10.90
CA ASN A 170 18.99 -10.14 11.58
C ASN A 170 20.32 -9.74 10.94
N ASN A 171 20.87 -10.57 10.03
CA ASN A 171 22.11 -10.28 9.34
C ASN A 171 22.10 -10.87 7.92
N ASP A 172 22.93 -10.30 7.05
CA ASP A 172 22.97 -10.59 5.61
C ASP A 172 23.27 -12.07 5.31
N ASP A 173 24.15 -12.73 6.06
CA ASP A 173 24.51 -14.13 5.78
C ASP A 173 23.40 -15.11 6.18
N SER A 174 22.77 -14.89 7.34
CA SER A 174 21.66 -15.72 7.82
C SER A 174 20.44 -15.55 6.93
N VAL A 175 20.10 -14.30 6.58
CA VAL A 175 18.89 -14.03 5.80
C VAL A 175 19.00 -14.58 4.39
N LEU A 176 20.18 -14.54 3.76
CA LEU A 176 20.34 -15.10 2.41
C LEU A 176 20.20 -16.63 2.41
N LYS A 177 20.67 -17.31 3.46
CA LYS A 177 20.49 -18.77 3.60
C LYS A 177 19.04 -19.13 3.86
N PHE A 178 18.37 -18.40 4.75
CA PHE A 178 16.96 -18.61 5.07
C PHE A 178 16.06 -18.27 3.87
N ALA A 179 16.16 -17.06 3.33
CA ALA A 179 15.23 -16.54 2.34
C ALA A 179 15.30 -17.23 0.97
N ASN A 180 16.39 -17.97 0.68
CA ASN A 180 16.50 -18.80 -0.52
C ASN A 180 16.12 -20.27 -0.29
N ASN A 181 15.69 -20.66 0.92
CA ASN A 181 15.10 -21.99 1.09
C ASN A 181 13.73 -22.04 0.38
N PRO A 182 13.27 -23.22 -0.09
CA PRO A 182 12.00 -23.31 -0.82
C PRO A 182 10.78 -22.83 -0.02
N GLU A 183 10.76 -23.12 1.27
CA GLU A 183 9.65 -22.78 2.18
C GLU A 183 9.52 -21.26 2.42
N ALA A 184 10.62 -20.55 2.65
CA ALA A 184 10.63 -19.09 2.81
C ALA A 184 10.32 -18.43 1.48
N LEU A 185 10.85 -18.91 0.35
CA LEU A 185 10.47 -18.37 -0.97
C LEU A 185 8.95 -18.51 -1.19
N GLU A 186 8.35 -19.64 -0.82
CA GLU A 186 6.89 -19.82 -0.89
C GLU A 186 6.15 -18.89 0.07
N ALA A 187 6.63 -18.74 1.30
CA ALA A 187 6.05 -17.83 2.29
C ALA A 187 6.13 -16.36 1.83
N PHE A 188 7.28 -15.92 1.29
CA PHE A 188 7.47 -14.60 0.71
C PHE A 188 6.54 -14.41 -0.50
N ASN A 189 6.46 -15.39 -1.40
CA ASN A 189 5.57 -15.33 -2.55
C ASN A 189 4.10 -15.26 -2.17
N THR A 190 3.70 -15.93 -1.10
CA THR A 190 2.33 -15.91 -0.59
C THR A 190 2.00 -14.58 0.08
N LEU A 191 2.88 -14.11 0.96
CA LEU A 191 2.67 -12.87 1.72
C LEU A 191 2.72 -11.64 0.81
N TYR A 192 3.73 -11.57 -0.07
CA TYR A 192 3.98 -10.43 -0.95
C TYR A 192 3.41 -10.59 -2.35
N ALA A 193 2.53 -11.57 -2.58
CA ALA A 193 1.96 -11.88 -3.90
C ALA A 193 1.44 -10.63 -4.61
N THR A 194 0.67 -9.81 -3.91
CA THR A 194 0.05 -8.61 -4.47
C THR A 194 1.07 -7.52 -4.81
N GLN A 195 2.17 -7.42 -4.06
CA GLN A 195 3.25 -6.47 -4.32
C GLN A 195 4.16 -6.92 -5.46
N ILE A 196 4.46 -8.22 -5.54
CA ILE A 196 5.29 -8.81 -6.57
C ILE A 196 4.60 -8.72 -7.94
N ASN A 197 3.29 -8.97 -7.98
CA ASN A 197 2.49 -8.94 -9.20
C ASN A 197 2.05 -7.54 -9.64
N LYS A 198 2.61 -6.47 -9.07
CA LYS A 198 2.38 -5.10 -9.57
C LYS A 198 3.08 -4.86 -10.90
N GLY A 199 2.50 -3.98 -11.70
CA GLY A 199 3.06 -3.53 -12.99
C GLY A 199 2.87 -4.53 -14.13
N GLU A 200 3.48 -4.24 -15.28
CA GLU A 200 3.37 -5.03 -16.50
C GLU A 200 4.24 -6.31 -16.46
N GLY A 201 4.01 -7.26 -17.37
CA GLY A 201 4.90 -8.41 -17.57
C GLY A 201 4.32 -9.78 -17.21
N GLY A 202 3.05 -9.87 -16.82
CA GLY A 202 2.38 -11.14 -16.52
C GLY A 202 2.58 -11.59 -15.07
N LYS A 203 2.53 -12.91 -14.85
CA LYS A 203 2.61 -13.48 -13.49
C LYS A 203 4.06 -13.46 -13.02
N LYS A 204 4.26 -13.06 -11.76
CA LYS A 204 5.58 -12.87 -11.17
C LYS A 204 5.66 -13.61 -9.84
N ARG A 205 6.84 -14.18 -9.56
CA ARG A 205 7.18 -14.76 -8.26
C ARG A 205 8.65 -14.52 -7.94
N ILE A 206 8.99 -14.37 -6.67
CA ILE A 206 10.37 -14.36 -6.19
C ILE A 206 10.97 -15.74 -6.44
N ALA A 207 12.06 -15.77 -7.20
CA ALA A 207 12.83 -16.95 -7.53
C ALA A 207 14.10 -17.07 -6.68
N ALA A 208 14.66 -15.93 -6.26
CA ALA A 208 15.79 -15.87 -5.35
C ALA A 208 15.83 -14.52 -4.63
N VAL A 209 16.51 -14.51 -3.49
CA VAL A 209 16.84 -13.31 -2.72
C VAL A 209 18.34 -13.11 -2.76
N LEU A 210 18.77 -11.92 -3.18
CA LEU A 210 20.17 -11.56 -3.36
C LEU A 210 20.55 -10.46 -2.37
N PRO A 211 21.84 -10.35 -1.98
CA PRO A 211 22.31 -9.20 -1.23
C PRO A 211 22.08 -7.92 -2.05
N GLY A 212 21.65 -6.86 -1.39
CA GLY A 212 21.60 -5.53 -1.98
C GLY A 212 22.98 -4.89 -2.11
N PHE A 213 22.99 -3.69 -2.68
CA PHE A 213 24.20 -2.88 -2.82
C PHE A 213 24.60 -2.21 -1.50
N GLU A 214 23.62 -1.95 -0.63
CA GLU A 214 23.85 -1.39 0.70
C GLU A 214 23.79 -2.48 1.79
N PRO A 215 24.66 -2.43 2.82
CA PRO A 215 24.61 -3.39 3.93
C PRO A 215 23.23 -3.43 4.60
N GLY A 216 22.71 -4.62 4.90
CA GLY A 216 21.39 -4.77 5.50
C GLY A 216 20.22 -4.57 4.53
N THR A 217 20.47 -4.62 3.21
CA THR A 217 19.43 -4.56 2.18
C THR A 217 19.41 -5.82 1.31
N LEU A 218 18.25 -6.13 0.75
CA LEU A 218 17.99 -7.28 -0.10
C LEU A 218 17.41 -6.85 -1.45
N VAL A 219 17.73 -7.65 -2.47
CA VAL A 219 17.16 -7.54 -3.81
C VAL A 219 16.43 -8.84 -4.13
N PHE A 220 15.24 -8.72 -4.71
CA PHE A 220 14.45 -9.88 -5.14
C PHE A 220 14.67 -10.14 -6.64
N ASP A 221 15.16 -11.33 -6.98
CA ASP A 221 15.15 -11.85 -8.35
C ASP A 221 13.80 -12.50 -8.62
N LEU A 222 13.11 -12.03 -9.65
CA LEU A 222 11.76 -12.47 -10.00
C LEU A 222 11.82 -13.42 -11.19
N GLN A 223 11.10 -14.55 -11.10
CA GLN A 223 10.69 -15.30 -12.27
C GLN A 223 9.40 -14.69 -12.82
N VAL A 224 9.46 -14.24 -14.07
CA VAL A 224 8.36 -13.60 -14.78
C VAL A 224 7.86 -14.57 -15.85
N GLU A 225 6.56 -14.85 -15.82
CA GLU A 225 5.82 -15.67 -16.78
C GLU A 225 4.93 -14.75 -17.63
N PRO A 226 5.42 -14.27 -18.78
CA PRO A 226 4.63 -13.45 -19.70
C PRO A 226 3.55 -14.31 -20.39
N GLU A 227 2.43 -13.70 -20.76
CA GLU A 227 1.27 -14.42 -21.33
C GLU A 227 1.59 -15.22 -22.61
N ASN A 228 2.55 -14.76 -23.42
CA ASN A 228 2.86 -15.32 -24.73
C ASN A 228 4.34 -15.73 -24.89
N GLY A 229 5.09 -15.87 -23.79
CA GLY A 229 6.54 -16.01 -23.85
C GLY A 229 7.11 -17.09 -22.95
N LYS A 230 8.41 -17.35 -23.13
CA LYS A 230 9.16 -18.22 -22.22
C LYS A 230 9.37 -17.49 -20.89
N PRO A 231 9.30 -18.20 -19.75
CA PRO A 231 9.63 -17.60 -18.46
C PRO A 231 11.06 -17.08 -18.49
N TYR A 232 11.28 -15.91 -17.91
CA TYR A 232 12.60 -15.31 -17.76
C TYR A 232 12.80 -14.80 -16.33
N ARG A 233 14.05 -14.54 -15.96
CA ARG A 233 14.39 -13.97 -14.66
C ARG A 233 14.75 -12.50 -14.82
N ALA A 234 14.30 -11.68 -13.89
CA ALA A 234 14.58 -10.25 -13.86
C ALA A 234 14.57 -9.73 -12.42
N PRO A 235 15.46 -8.78 -12.08
CA PRO A 235 15.43 -8.15 -10.77
C PRO A 235 14.13 -7.34 -10.60
N MET A 236 13.65 -7.27 -9.36
CA MET A 236 12.55 -6.39 -9.00
C MET A 236 13.00 -4.92 -9.09
N THR A 237 12.29 -4.09 -9.84
CA THR A 237 12.61 -2.66 -10.04
C THR A 237 11.72 -1.74 -9.20
N VAL A 238 12.18 -0.52 -8.89
CA VAL A 238 11.40 0.48 -8.13
C VAL A 238 10.11 0.83 -8.87
N GLY A 239 10.19 1.03 -10.20
CA GLY A 239 9.04 1.33 -11.07
C GLY A 239 8.13 0.13 -11.38
N ARG A 240 8.51 -1.10 -10.98
CA ARG A 240 7.78 -2.34 -11.26
C ARG A 240 7.57 -2.63 -12.75
N ASP A 241 8.37 -2.00 -13.60
CA ASP A 241 8.33 -2.16 -15.05
C ASP A 241 9.52 -2.99 -15.56
N SER A 242 9.43 -3.43 -16.81
CA SER A 242 10.46 -4.23 -17.47
C SER A 242 11.59 -3.39 -18.10
N LYS A 243 11.51 -2.05 -17.99
CA LYS A 243 12.42 -1.11 -18.67
C LYS A 243 13.30 -0.33 -17.68
N GLY A 244 12.93 -0.30 -16.41
CA GLY A 244 13.65 0.35 -15.34
C GLY A 244 14.98 -0.33 -15.09
N LEU A 245 16.02 0.49 -14.94
CA LEU A 245 17.35 0.05 -14.53
C LEU A 245 17.51 0.08 -13.01
N ASP A 246 16.61 0.76 -12.31
CA ASP A 246 16.67 0.96 -10.87
C ASP A 246 16.12 -0.28 -10.15
N VAL A 247 17.05 -1.11 -9.68
CA VAL A 247 16.76 -2.28 -8.87
C VAL A 247 16.25 -1.85 -7.51
N MET A 248 15.12 -2.41 -7.08
CA MET A 248 14.54 -2.16 -5.78
C MET A 248 15.32 -2.90 -4.70
N GLN A 249 15.86 -2.12 -3.76
CA GLN A 249 16.45 -2.61 -2.53
C GLN A 249 15.43 -2.49 -1.41
N VAL A 250 15.32 -3.54 -0.60
CA VAL A 250 14.44 -3.57 0.57
C VAL A 250 15.30 -3.78 1.80
N SER A 251 15.20 -2.90 2.81
CA SER A 251 15.98 -3.06 4.03
C SER A 251 15.44 -4.22 4.87
N LEU A 252 16.33 -4.92 5.57
CA LEU A 252 15.94 -5.95 6.53
C LEU A 252 15.05 -5.38 7.64
N GLY A 253 15.31 -4.14 8.04
CA GLY A 253 14.48 -3.39 8.99
C GLY A 253 13.05 -3.22 8.50
N ASP A 254 12.85 -2.83 7.24
CA ASP A 254 11.50 -2.67 6.67
C ASP A 254 10.75 -4.01 6.59
N ILE A 255 11.44 -5.11 6.27
CA ILE A 255 10.82 -6.45 6.26
C ILE A 255 10.38 -6.84 7.67
N ALA A 256 11.24 -6.63 8.68
CA ALA A 256 10.93 -6.93 10.06
C ALA A 256 9.75 -6.08 10.59
N GLU A 257 9.73 -4.78 10.27
CA GLU A 257 8.63 -3.87 10.64
C GLU A 257 7.31 -4.29 9.97
N GLN A 258 7.35 -4.62 8.67
CA GLN A 258 6.18 -5.11 7.94
C GLN A 258 5.67 -6.43 8.52
N LEU A 259 6.55 -7.38 8.84
CA LEU A 259 6.19 -8.65 9.47
C LEU A 259 5.55 -8.43 10.86
N ALA A 260 6.08 -7.51 11.67
CA ALA A 260 5.48 -7.16 12.95
C ALA A 260 4.06 -6.57 12.76
N GLY A 261 3.87 -5.70 11.77
CA GLY A 261 2.55 -5.19 11.40
C GLY A 261 1.59 -6.29 10.95
N TYR A 262 2.03 -7.18 10.06
CA TYR A 262 1.23 -8.32 9.64
C TYR A 262 0.90 -9.26 10.80
N GLN A 263 1.81 -9.47 11.74
CA GLN A 263 1.56 -10.30 12.92
C GLN A 263 0.46 -9.70 13.80
N GLN A 264 0.48 -8.38 14.05
CA GLN A 264 -0.59 -7.69 14.78
C GLN A 264 -1.95 -7.86 14.06
N MET A 265 -1.97 -7.72 12.74
CA MET A 265 -3.18 -7.94 11.96
C MET A 265 -3.60 -9.41 11.94
N ALA A 266 -2.66 -10.35 11.88
CA ALA A 266 -2.91 -11.78 11.92
C ALA A 266 -3.58 -12.20 13.23
N GLN A 267 -3.25 -11.58 14.36
CA GLN A 267 -3.93 -11.85 15.64
C GLN A 267 -5.43 -11.55 15.59
N ILE A 268 -5.83 -10.52 14.85
CA ILE A 268 -7.24 -10.14 14.68
C ILE A 268 -7.88 -11.01 13.59
N THR A 269 -7.17 -11.21 12.47
CA THR A 269 -7.71 -11.77 11.24
C THR A 269 -7.69 -13.29 11.16
N ASN A 270 -6.80 -13.96 11.90
CA ASN A 270 -6.65 -15.42 11.84
C ASN A 270 -7.69 -16.17 12.71
N THR A 271 -8.66 -15.47 13.30
CA THR A 271 -9.80 -16.11 13.97
C THR A 271 -10.74 -16.72 12.92
N GLU A 272 -11.38 -17.86 13.23
CA GLU A 272 -12.36 -18.45 12.33
C GLU A 272 -13.56 -17.52 12.10
N GLU A 273 -13.95 -16.79 13.15
CA GLU A 273 -15.04 -15.82 13.11
C GLU A 273 -14.76 -14.66 12.14
N PHE A 274 -13.56 -14.06 12.21
CA PHE A 274 -13.18 -12.99 11.28
C PHE A 274 -13.13 -13.52 9.84
N ARG A 275 -12.53 -14.69 9.62
CA ARG A 275 -12.45 -15.32 8.29
C ARG A 275 -13.84 -15.63 7.74
N GLY A 276 -14.76 -16.11 8.57
CA GLY A 276 -16.16 -16.33 8.21
C GLY A 276 -16.85 -15.05 7.76
N ARG A 277 -16.73 -13.99 8.55
CA ARG A 277 -17.30 -12.66 8.26
C ARG A 277 -16.74 -12.07 6.97
N VAL A 278 -15.42 -12.04 6.79
CA VAL A 278 -14.78 -11.54 5.57
C VAL A 278 -15.18 -12.34 4.34
N LYS A 279 -15.28 -13.67 4.45
CA LYS A 279 -15.77 -14.52 3.34
C LYS A 279 -17.24 -14.23 3.00
N GLN A 280 -18.10 -14.10 4.01
CA GLN A 280 -19.51 -13.78 3.80
C GLN A 280 -19.66 -12.42 3.13
N TYR A 281 -18.94 -11.42 3.64
CA TYR A 281 -18.90 -10.08 3.09
C TYR A 281 -18.39 -10.08 1.64
N GLY A 282 -17.26 -10.74 1.37
CA GLY A 282 -16.73 -10.90 0.01
C GLY A 282 -17.70 -11.60 -0.96
N LYS A 283 -18.59 -12.47 -0.47
CA LYS A 283 -19.66 -13.06 -1.30
C LYS A 283 -20.82 -12.10 -1.54
N LEU A 284 -21.26 -11.36 -0.53
CA LEU A 284 -22.36 -10.39 -0.65
C LEU A 284 -22.04 -9.29 -1.66
N HIS A 285 -20.77 -8.86 -1.69
CA HIS A 285 -20.28 -7.81 -2.58
C HIS A 285 -19.69 -8.33 -3.91
N GLY A 286 -19.77 -9.65 -4.15
CA GLY A 286 -19.36 -10.27 -5.42
C GLY A 286 -17.85 -10.31 -5.68
N TRP A 287 -17.01 -10.07 -4.67
CA TRP A 287 -15.54 -10.10 -4.81
C TRP A 287 -14.95 -11.49 -4.74
N LEU A 288 -15.54 -12.33 -3.90
CA LEU A 288 -15.36 -13.75 -4.01
C LEU A 288 -16.42 -14.24 -4.99
N PRO A 289 -16.09 -15.15 -5.92
CA PRO A 289 -17.14 -15.86 -6.64
C PRO A 289 -18.11 -16.36 -5.58
N ALA A 290 -19.40 -16.06 -5.74
CA ALA A 290 -20.43 -16.73 -4.96
C ALA A 290 -20.17 -18.21 -5.19
N GLY A 291 -19.46 -18.84 -4.23
CA GLY A 291 -18.56 -19.96 -4.52
C GLY A 291 -19.28 -20.93 -5.42
N THR A 292 -18.62 -21.40 -6.51
CA THR A 292 -19.21 -22.35 -7.47
C THR A 292 -20.14 -23.23 -6.70
N SER A 293 -21.44 -23.01 -6.91
CA SER A 293 -22.43 -23.33 -5.92
C SER A 293 -22.36 -24.83 -5.75
N GLU A 294 -21.63 -25.30 -4.74
CA GLU A 294 -21.53 -26.73 -4.45
C GLU A 294 -22.82 -27.07 -3.75
N TRP A 295 -23.84 -27.16 -4.58
CA TRP A 295 -25.12 -27.74 -4.28
C TRP A 295 -24.86 -29.23 -4.09
N ALA A 296 -24.75 -29.63 -2.84
CA ALA A 296 -24.76 -31.03 -2.49
C ALA A 296 -26.20 -31.49 -2.31
N ARG A 297 -26.47 -32.72 -2.75
CA ARG A 297 -27.77 -33.34 -2.54
C ARG A 297 -27.99 -33.50 -1.04
N LEU A 298 -29.02 -32.84 -0.51
CA LEU A 298 -29.42 -32.96 0.89
C LEU A 298 -30.26 -34.22 1.07
N ASN A 299 -31.19 -34.45 0.15
CA ASN A 299 -32.00 -35.66 0.01
C ASN A 299 -32.56 -35.73 -1.43
N ASP A 300 -33.50 -36.64 -1.69
CA ASP A 300 -34.06 -36.82 -3.03
C ASP A 300 -34.74 -35.57 -3.59
N ASP A 301 -35.29 -34.73 -2.70
CA ASP A 301 -36.13 -33.58 -3.05
C ASP A 301 -35.44 -32.23 -2.83
N ALA A 302 -34.25 -32.17 -2.23
CA ALA A 302 -33.56 -30.93 -1.89
C ALA A 302 -32.05 -30.98 -2.12
N ILE A 303 -31.51 -29.84 -2.52
CA ILE A 303 -30.08 -29.54 -2.57
C ILE A 303 -29.76 -28.43 -1.58
N TYR A 304 -28.60 -28.51 -0.93
CA TYR A 304 -28.11 -27.46 -0.05
C TYR A 304 -26.77 -26.94 -0.57
N ASN A 305 -26.60 -25.62 -0.51
CA ASN A 305 -25.36 -24.97 -0.88
C ASN A 305 -24.41 -25.03 0.32
N LYS A 306 -23.33 -25.80 0.19
CA LYS A 306 -22.31 -25.96 1.24
C LYS A 306 -21.67 -24.65 1.68
N SER A 307 -21.71 -23.63 0.82
CA SER A 307 -20.97 -22.41 1.03
C SER A 307 -21.74 -21.36 1.85
N ASP A 308 -23.08 -21.37 1.80
CA ASP A 308 -23.94 -20.37 2.46
C ASP A 308 -25.10 -20.99 3.26
N GLY A 309 -25.28 -22.32 3.20
CA GLY A 309 -26.34 -23.04 3.91
C GLY A 309 -27.73 -22.91 3.29
N GLN A 310 -27.89 -22.26 2.12
CA GLN A 310 -29.18 -22.18 1.45
C GLN A 310 -29.66 -23.55 0.97
N VAL A 311 -30.94 -23.85 1.18
CA VAL A 311 -31.60 -25.08 0.70
C VAL A 311 -32.56 -24.74 -0.44
N ARG A 312 -32.56 -25.53 -1.52
CA ARG A 312 -33.52 -25.44 -2.62
C ARG A 312 -34.15 -26.79 -2.87
N ASP A 313 -35.48 -26.80 -3.02
CA ASP A 313 -36.18 -27.99 -3.50
C ASP A 313 -35.90 -28.21 -4.99
N LEU A 314 -35.63 -29.46 -5.35
CA LEU A 314 -35.43 -29.97 -6.71
C LEU A 314 -36.78 -30.26 -7.41
N GLY A 315 -37.88 -30.28 -6.67
CA GLY A 315 -39.23 -30.55 -7.18
C GLY A 315 -40.05 -29.27 -7.39
N GLY A 316 -40.17 -28.83 -8.64
CA GLY A 316 -40.93 -27.64 -9.01
C GLY A 316 -42.43 -27.74 -8.70
N THR A 317 -42.93 -26.84 -7.84
CA THR A 317 -44.04 -25.90 -8.08
C THR A 317 -44.07 -24.94 -6.89
N PRO A 318 -44.11 -23.59 -7.06
CA PRO A 318 -44.21 -22.67 -5.93
C PRO A 318 -45.63 -22.74 -5.36
N GLY A 319 -45.85 -23.68 -4.46
CA GLY A 319 -47.17 -23.95 -3.89
C GLY A 319 -47.10 -24.70 -2.58
N GLY A 320 -47.04 -23.96 -1.46
CA GLY A 320 -47.62 -24.36 -0.19
C GLY A 320 -47.25 -25.74 0.37
N GLY A 321 -46.00 -26.20 0.22
CA GLY A 321 -45.52 -27.40 0.89
C GLY A 321 -45.47 -27.17 2.40
N LYS A 322 -46.29 -27.91 3.16
CA LYS A 322 -46.18 -27.96 4.63
C LYS A 322 -44.75 -28.36 4.99
N ALA A 323 -44.15 -27.63 5.94
CA ALA A 323 -42.82 -27.94 6.46
C ALA A 323 -42.68 -29.45 6.71
N THR A 324 -41.62 -30.05 6.18
CA THR A 324 -41.34 -31.48 6.41
C THR A 324 -41.18 -31.73 7.91
N THR A 325 -41.48 -32.95 8.38
CA THR A 325 -41.38 -33.31 9.82
C THR A 325 -40.05 -32.90 10.42
N LYS A 326 -38.95 -33.04 9.66
CA LYS A 326 -37.59 -32.65 10.07
C LYS A 326 -37.36 -31.14 10.17
N GLN A 327 -38.00 -30.34 9.31
CA GLN A 327 -37.96 -28.87 9.41
C GLN A 327 -38.76 -28.37 10.62
N ARG A 328 -39.88 -29.04 10.96
CA ARG A 328 -40.65 -28.74 12.17
C ARG A 328 -39.87 -29.12 13.42
N GLU A 329 -39.22 -30.29 13.45
CA GLU A 329 -38.34 -30.71 14.54
C GLU A 329 -37.14 -29.77 14.72
N TYR A 330 -36.52 -29.31 13.63
CA TYR A 330 -35.45 -28.31 13.69
C TYR A 330 -35.90 -26.99 14.30
N GLN A 331 -37.04 -26.46 13.86
CA GLN A 331 -37.60 -25.21 14.41
C GLN A 331 -38.03 -25.37 15.88
N GLU A 332 -38.67 -26.48 16.24
CA GLU A 332 -39.03 -26.78 17.63
C GLU A 332 -37.78 -26.85 18.53
N MET A 333 -36.67 -27.39 18.04
CA MET A 333 -35.40 -27.40 18.77
C MET A 333 -34.81 -26.01 18.99
N LEU A 334 -34.86 -25.15 17.96
CA LEU A 334 -34.41 -23.76 18.11
C LEU A 334 -35.29 -22.99 19.10
N GLU A 335 -36.61 -23.20 19.07
CA GLU A 335 -37.56 -22.62 20.04
C GLU A 335 -37.29 -23.10 21.48
N LEU A 336 -36.77 -24.32 21.64
CA LEU A 336 -36.33 -24.89 22.93
C LEU A 336 -34.91 -24.46 23.35
N GLY A 337 -34.27 -23.53 22.63
CA GLY A 337 -32.95 -23.00 22.96
C GLY A 337 -31.78 -23.95 22.65
N VAL A 338 -31.99 -24.94 21.78
CA VAL A 338 -30.93 -25.85 21.33
C VAL A 338 -29.96 -25.08 20.43
N PRO A 339 -28.63 -25.13 20.67
CA PRO A 339 -27.64 -24.56 19.78
C PRO A 339 -27.83 -25.04 18.36
N ASP A 340 -27.76 -24.11 17.43
CA ASP A 340 -28.08 -24.35 16.03
C ASP A 340 -27.27 -25.51 15.41
N SER A 341 -25.98 -25.65 15.75
CA SER A 341 -25.14 -26.78 15.32
C SER A 341 -25.72 -28.15 15.71
N VAL A 342 -26.36 -28.22 16.87
CA VAL A 342 -26.94 -29.42 17.45
C VAL A 342 -28.32 -29.71 16.85
N ALA A 343 -29.16 -28.68 16.72
CA ALA A 343 -30.46 -28.79 16.07
C ALA A 343 -30.31 -29.26 14.60
N ARG A 344 -29.30 -28.73 13.89
CA ARG A 344 -28.92 -29.20 12.56
C ARG A 344 -28.51 -30.67 12.61
N GLY A 345 -27.70 -31.08 13.60
CA GLY A 345 -27.28 -32.47 13.76
C GLY A 345 -28.46 -33.47 13.83
N VAL A 346 -29.54 -33.10 14.51
CA VAL A 346 -30.76 -33.94 14.57
C VAL A 346 -31.53 -33.92 13.26
N ALA A 347 -31.78 -32.73 12.71
CA ALA A 347 -32.51 -32.57 11.46
C ALA A 347 -31.85 -33.32 10.29
N TYR A 348 -30.52 -33.36 10.29
CA TYR A 348 -29.69 -34.01 9.27
C TYR A 348 -29.27 -35.44 9.62
N GLY A 349 -29.74 -35.98 10.75
CA GLY A 349 -29.56 -37.39 11.12
C GLY A 349 -28.12 -37.77 11.48
N THR A 350 -27.28 -36.83 11.93
CA THR A 350 -26.01 -37.15 12.58
C THR A 350 -26.18 -37.35 14.08
N HIS A 351 -27.28 -36.84 14.64
CA HIS A 351 -27.64 -37.00 16.04
C HIS A 351 -29.04 -37.61 16.16
N LYS A 352 -29.26 -38.42 17.18
CA LYS A 352 -30.56 -39.00 17.51
C LYS A 352 -31.03 -38.46 18.85
N LEU A 353 -32.23 -37.87 18.86
CA LEU A 353 -32.92 -37.51 20.09
C LEU A 353 -33.67 -38.73 20.62
N ILE A 354 -33.30 -39.20 21.80
CA ILE A 354 -33.95 -40.32 22.49
C ILE A 354 -34.80 -39.72 23.61
N SER A 355 -36.11 -39.97 23.58
CA SER A 355 -37.01 -39.51 24.64
C SER A 355 -37.32 -40.65 25.59
N ASP A 356 -37.22 -40.39 26.89
CA ASP A 356 -37.75 -41.27 27.93
C ASP A 356 -39.22 -40.93 28.18
N PRO A 357 -40.17 -41.83 27.86
CA PRO A 357 -41.59 -41.56 28.02
C PRO A 357 -42.01 -41.41 29.48
N ASP A 358 -41.28 -41.99 30.44
CA ASP A 358 -41.67 -41.99 31.85
C ASP A 358 -41.27 -40.69 32.56
N SER A 359 -40.07 -40.17 32.27
CA SER A 359 -39.58 -38.92 32.88
C SER A 359 -39.79 -37.68 32.01
N GLY A 360 -40.12 -37.84 30.71
CA GLY A 360 -40.16 -36.75 29.73
C GLY A 360 -38.77 -36.18 29.38
N SER A 361 -37.69 -36.77 29.90
CA SER A 361 -36.32 -36.36 29.60
C SER A 361 -35.96 -36.75 28.17
N ARG A 362 -35.17 -35.92 27.50
CA ARG A 362 -34.65 -36.21 26.17
C ARG A 362 -33.12 -36.20 26.21
N VAL A 363 -32.49 -37.19 25.61
CA VAL A 363 -31.03 -37.30 25.52
C VAL A 363 -30.63 -37.23 24.06
N LEU A 364 -29.60 -36.46 23.77
CA LEU A 364 -29.06 -36.36 22.43
C LEU A 364 -27.79 -37.18 22.28
N VAL A 365 -27.81 -38.08 21.30
CA VAL A 365 -26.74 -39.03 21.05
C VAL A 365 -26.16 -38.78 19.67
N ASP A 366 -24.84 -38.63 19.56
CA ASP A 366 -24.15 -38.67 18.27
C ASP A 366 -24.25 -40.09 17.70
N ILE A 367 -24.74 -40.23 16.47
CA ILE A 367 -25.02 -41.56 15.88
C ILE A 367 -23.72 -42.30 15.53
N ALA A 368 -22.65 -41.58 15.20
CA ALA A 368 -21.39 -42.17 14.80
C ALA A 368 -20.59 -42.69 16.00
N SER A 369 -20.54 -41.93 17.10
CA SER A 369 -19.79 -42.33 18.30
C SER A 369 -20.63 -43.05 19.35
N GLY A 370 -21.95 -42.87 19.34
CA GLY A 370 -22.84 -43.33 20.39
C GLY A 370 -22.77 -42.50 21.68
N ASP A 371 -22.00 -41.40 21.68
CA ASP A 371 -21.82 -40.56 22.86
C ASP A 371 -23.02 -39.64 23.09
N VAL A 372 -23.33 -39.39 24.35
CA VAL A 372 -24.31 -38.38 24.76
C VAL A 372 -23.67 -36.99 24.65
N VAL A 373 -24.19 -36.16 23.76
CA VAL A 373 -23.70 -34.79 23.53
C VAL A 373 -24.57 -33.72 24.23
N GLY A 374 -25.72 -34.11 24.77
CA GLY A 374 -26.60 -33.21 25.51
C GLY A 374 -27.77 -33.94 26.16
N SER A 375 -28.33 -33.33 27.21
CA SER A 375 -29.55 -33.83 27.84
C SER A 375 -30.51 -32.69 28.17
N PHE A 376 -31.80 -32.98 28.04
CA PHE A 376 -32.90 -32.07 28.27
C PHE A 376 -33.79 -32.69 29.35
N LYS A 377 -33.99 -31.98 30.45
CA LYS A 377 -35.00 -32.33 31.43
C LYS A 377 -36.26 -31.51 31.16
N PRO A 378 -37.46 -32.08 31.29
CA PRO A 378 -38.67 -31.30 31.18
C PRO A 378 -38.67 -30.20 32.25
N VAL A 379 -39.17 -29.03 31.86
CA VAL A 379 -39.35 -27.90 32.77
C VAL A 379 -40.34 -28.34 33.85
N ASP A 380 -39.94 -28.28 35.12
CA ASP A 380 -40.87 -28.42 36.23
C ASP A 380 -41.92 -27.31 36.08
N PRO A 381 -43.22 -27.63 35.96
CA PRO A 381 -44.26 -26.62 35.79
C PRO A 381 -44.32 -25.57 36.91
N ASN A 382 -43.61 -25.78 38.03
CA ASN A 382 -43.49 -24.82 39.13
C ASN A 382 -42.17 -24.03 39.13
N ASN A 383 -41.28 -24.21 38.15
CA ASN A 383 -39.99 -23.55 38.09
C ASN A 383 -39.74 -23.02 36.66
N GLU A 384 -39.89 -21.71 36.45
CA GLU A 384 -39.92 -21.05 35.14
C GLU A 384 -38.59 -21.07 34.35
N PHE A 385 -37.57 -21.77 34.84
CA PHE A 385 -36.29 -21.96 34.13
C PHE A 385 -35.91 -23.44 34.09
N GLY A 386 -36.25 -24.13 33.00
CA GLY A 386 -35.64 -25.41 32.67
C GLY A 386 -34.17 -25.19 32.34
N ALA A 387 -33.27 -25.83 33.10
CA ALA A 387 -31.84 -25.81 32.81
C ALA A 387 -31.52 -26.82 31.70
N VAL A 388 -30.96 -26.34 30.59
CA VAL A 388 -30.34 -27.20 29.58
C VAL A 388 -28.89 -27.44 30.02
N GLU A 389 -28.57 -28.68 30.41
CA GLU A 389 -27.20 -29.06 30.74
C GLU A 389 -26.51 -29.64 29.49
N TRP A 390 -25.62 -28.83 28.91
CA TRP A 390 -24.72 -29.25 27.85
C TRP A 390 -23.52 -29.94 28.45
N VAL A 391 -23.29 -31.21 28.09
CA VAL A 391 -22.11 -31.96 28.52
C VAL A 391 -20.94 -31.54 27.63
N SER A 392 -20.15 -30.57 28.07
CA SER A 392 -18.90 -30.23 27.37
C SER A 392 -17.84 -31.29 27.67
N ASN A 393 -17.59 -32.21 26.74
CA ASN A 393 -16.40 -33.06 26.78
C ASN A 393 -15.16 -32.23 26.42
N VAL A 394 -14.61 -31.53 27.42
CA VAL A 394 -13.22 -31.04 27.40
C VAL A 394 -12.55 -31.50 28.69
N GLN A 395 -12.27 -32.81 28.78
CA GLN A 395 -11.17 -33.29 29.62
C GLN A 395 -9.92 -33.34 28.75
N GLN A 396 -9.06 -32.33 28.93
CA GLN A 396 -7.68 -32.40 28.48
C GLN A 396 -7.00 -33.59 29.16
N ASN A 397 -6.58 -34.56 28.36
CA ASN A 397 -5.65 -35.61 28.78
C ASN A 397 -4.33 -34.95 29.23
N ASN A 398 -4.20 -34.72 30.53
CA ASN A 398 -2.91 -34.47 31.17
C ASN A 398 -2.53 -35.73 31.95
N SER A 399 -1.71 -36.57 31.33
CA SER A 399 -1.17 -37.78 31.92
C SER A 399 -0.04 -37.44 32.91
N GLN A 400 -0.32 -37.48 34.21
CA GLN A 400 0.68 -37.81 35.23
C GLN A 400 0.10 -38.80 36.26
N GLN A 401 0.73 -39.98 36.24
CA GLN A 401 0.83 -41.04 37.25
C GLN A 401 -0.01 -40.97 38.53
N GLY A 402 -0.82 -42.02 38.77
CA GLY A 402 -1.21 -42.43 40.12
C GLY A 402 -2.55 -43.16 40.22
N GLN A 403 -2.51 -44.50 40.17
CA GLN A 403 -3.49 -45.54 40.59
C GLN A 403 -5.02 -45.37 40.37
N PRO A 404 -5.72 -46.47 40.02
CA PRO A 404 -7.16 -46.41 39.75
C PRO A 404 -7.97 -46.36 41.05
N ASN A 405 -8.85 -45.36 41.15
CA ASN A 405 -9.91 -45.30 42.15
C ASN A 405 -11.21 -45.80 41.47
N PRO A 406 -11.76 -46.98 41.83
CA PRO A 406 -13.00 -47.46 41.22
C PRO A 406 -14.18 -47.01 42.08
N GLN A 407 -14.80 -45.87 41.75
CA GLN A 407 -16.20 -45.57 42.05
C GLN A 407 -16.51 -44.10 41.71
N GLN A 408 -17.32 -43.90 40.67
CA GLN A 408 -18.46 -42.96 40.57
C GLN A 408 -18.73 -42.65 39.10
N THR A 409 -19.21 -43.65 38.35
CA THR A 409 -20.18 -43.37 37.28
C THR A 409 -21.55 -43.29 37.94
N ALA A 410 -22.32 -42.25 37.61
CA ALA A 410 -23.68 -42.10 38.10
C ALA A 410 -24.51 -43.33 37.66
N PRO A 411 -25.21 -44.02 38.58
CA PRO A 411 -25.92 -45.26 38.29
C PRO A 411 -27.07 -45.11 37.26
N ALA A 412 -27.43 -43.89 36.89
CA ALA A 412 -28.46 -43.61 35.91
C ALA A 412 -28.00 -43.87 34.46
N VAL A 413 -26.72 -43.70 34.11
CA VAL A 413 -26.29 -43.81 32.69
C VAL A 413 -26.06 -45.27 32.28
N ASP A 414 -25.48 -46.09 33.16
CA ASP A 414 -25.24 -47.51 32.90
C ASP A 414 -26.54 -48.34 32.85
N LEU A 415 -27.62 -47.88 33.48
CA LEU A 415 -28.94 -48.54 33.40
C LEU A 415 -29.64 -48.28 32.06
N TYR A 416 -29.37 -47.15 31.40
CA TYR A 416 -30.04 -46.75 30.17
C TYR A 416 -29.49 -47.45 28.93
N LEU A 417 -28.16 -47.58 28.81
CA LEU A 417 -27.55 -48.24 27.64
C LEU A 417 -27.87 -49.75 27.57
N ASN A 418 -27.96 -50.42 28.73
CA ASN A 418 -28.33 -51.83 28.81
C ASN A 418 -29.81 -52.10 28.47
N LYS A 419 -30.73 -51.15 28.73
CA LYS A 419 -32.16 -51.31 28.45
C LYS A 419 -32.48 -51.20 26.94
N PHE A 420 -31.60 -50.57 26.15
CA PHE A 420 -31.77 -50.35 24.71
C PHE A 420 -30.82 -51.17 23.82
N GLY A 421 -30.11 -52.15 24.38
CA GLY A 421 -29.37 -53.15 23.60
C GLY A 421 -28.01 -52.71 23.06
N PHE A 422 -27.43 -51.63 23.57
CA PHE A 422 -26.06 -51.23 23.23
C PHE A 422 -25.10 -51.86 24.25
N GLY A 423 -24.61 -53.06 23.92
CA GLY A 423 -23.50 -53.69 24.63
C GLY A 423 -22.17 -53.03 24.26
N ARG A 424 -21.27 -52.93 25.24
CA ARG A 424 -19.88 -52.45 25.03
C ARG A 424 -19.11 -53.30 24.04
#